data_AF-A0A164AG85-F1
#
_entry.id   AF-A0A164AG85-F1
#
_cell.length_a   1.000
_cell.length_b   1.000
_cell.length_c   1.000
_cell.angle_alpha   90.00
_cell.angle_beta   90.00
_cell.angle_gamma   90.00
#
_symmetry.space_group_name_H-M   'P 1'
#
loop_
_entity.id
_entity.type
_entity.pdbx_description
1 polymer ?
#
loop_
_entity_poly.entity_id
_entity_poly.type
_entity_poly.pdbx_seq_one_letter_code
_entity_poly.pdbx_strand_id
1 'polypeptide(L)'
;MSYTKLTKDIEKYYKQHGMSYYYNALETTVEEQQQNLITHNQIRDIIITQWQENKRYKELISCAHGGWYSYEEFNEPLALYFVKQNEVLALKVLCERGIRFTLEDMLKVLVRAEEEFSSITKEEMIKFNLDLYLESKVYHPVGEVVKYRAKALYLIDHLIRYIKEVNELEYLEQLEILRSKVYLLEVKKSDLKYFKHRLL
;
A
#
# COMPACT_ATOMS: atom_id res chain seq x y z
N MET A 1 14.99 -8.44 5.98
CA MET A 1 13.84 -7.52 6.10
C MET A 1 14.35 -6.08 5.97
N SER A 2 13.78 -5.25 5.09
CA SER A 2 14.23 -3.86 4.86
C SER A 2 13.92 -2.91 6.02
N TYR A 3 12.82 -3.15 6.76
CA TYR A 3 12.55 -2.42 8.01
C TYR A 3 13.74 -2.51 8.97
N THR A 4 14.29 -3.71 9.15
CA THR A 4 15.52 -3.92 9.93
C THR A 4 16.72 -3.13 9.39
N LYS A 5 16.81 -2.91 8.07
CA LYS A 5 17.87 -2.06 7.48
C LYS A 5 17.61 -0.59 7.78
N LEU A 6 16.36 -0.13 7.67
CA LEU A 6 15.97 1.26 7.95
C LEU A 6 16.21 1.59 9.42
N THR A 7 15.73 0.73 10.33
CA THR A 7 15.99 0.85 11.77
C THR A 7 17.47 0.90 12.09
N LYS A 8 18.31 0.07 11.43
CA LYS A 8 19.76 0.09 11.62
C LYS A 8 20.41 1.39 11.14
N ASP A 9 19.99 1.91 9.99
CA ASP A 9 20.52 3.16 9.45
C ASP A 9 20.08 4.36 10.32
N ILE A 10 18.85 4.34 10.86
CA ILE A 10 18.38 5.30 11.87
C ILE A 10 19.23 5.18 13.14
N GLU A 11 19.38 3.99 13.73
CA GLU A 11 20.20 3.79 14.94
C GLU A 11 21.64 4.26 14.74
N LYS A 12 22.22 4.02 13.56
CA LYS A 12 23.54 4.52 13.19
C LYS A 12 23.58 6.05 13.17
N TYR A 13 22.55 6.70 12.62
CA TYR A 13 22.44 8.16 12.64
C TYR A 13 22.42 8.71 14.07
N TYR A 14 21.63 8.11 14.96
CA TYR A 14 21.60 8.49 16.38
C TYR A 14 22.99 8.44 17.01
N LYS A 15 23.70 7.31 16.84
CA LYS A 15 25.06 7.12 17.39
C LYS A 15 26.07 8.13 16.85
N GLN A 16 26.01 8.43 15.55
CA GLN A 16 26.92 9.38 14.90
C GLN A 16 26.75 10.83 15.39
N HIS A 17 25.56 11.18 15.88
CA HIS A 17 25.24 12.51 16.40
C HIS A 17 25.22 12.57 17.94
N GLY A 18 25.75 11.55 18.62
CA GLY A 18 25.80 11.51 20.09
C GLY A 18 24.44 11.40 20.76
N MET A 19 23.40 10.95 20.05
CA MET A 19 22.04 10.80 20.56
C MET A 19 21.78 9.36 21.02
N SER A 20 20.94 9.19 22.04
CA SER A 20 20.47 7.86 22.46
C SER A 20 19.30 7.40 21.57
N TYR A 21 19.42 6.20 21.00
CA TYR A 21 18.33 5.59 20.22
C TYR A 21 17.26 4.95 21.11
N TYR A 22 17.65 4.49 22.31
CA TYR A 22 16.76 3.86 23.28
C TYR A 22 16.46 4.84 24.42
N TYR A 23 15.25 4.76 24.95
CA TYR A 23 14.81 5.51 26.13
C TYR A 23 14.09 4.58 27.10
N ASN A 24 14.11 4.94 28.39
CA ASN A 24 13.41 4.19 29.42
C ASN A 24 11.96 4.70 29.50
N ALA A 25 11.03 3.90 29.00
CA ALA A 25 9.61 4.25 28.98
C ALA A 25 9.01 4.53 30.37
N LEU A 26 9.61 4.03 31.46
CA LEU A 26 9.17 4.27 32.83
C LEU A 26 9.60 5.65 33.38
N GLU A 27 10.65 6.23 32.79
CA GLU A 27 11.26 7.49 33.24
C GLU A 27 10.99 8.64 32.28
N THR A 28 10.48 8.34 31.08
CA THR A 28 10.24 9.34 30.03
C THR A 28 8.83 9.93 30.16
N THR A 29 8.75 11.25 30.24
CA THR A 29 7.47 12.00 30.25
C THR A 29 6.74 11.90 28.92
N VAL A 30 5.45 12.27 28.89
CA VAL A 30 4.65 12.28 27.66
C VAL A 30 5.21 13.28 26.65
N GLU A 31 5.64 14.45 27.11
CA GLU A 31 6.25 15.49 26.30
C GLU A 31 7.56 15.01 25.66
N GLU A 32 8.42 14.35 26.44
CA GLU A 32 9.65 13.75 25.92
C GLU A 32 9.37 12.62 24.92
N GLN A 33 8.36 11.78 25.17
CA GLN A 33 7.95 10.74 24.21
C GLN A 33 7.50 11.35 22.87
N GLN A 34 6.71 12.42 22.91
CA GLN A 34 6.29 13.15 21.71
C GLN A 34 7.49 13.76 20.97
N GLN A 35 8.41 14.39 21.70
CA GLN A 35 9.61 14.98 21.10
C GLN A 35 10.54 13.90 20.50
N ASN A 36 10.65 12.74 21.15
CA ASN A 36 11.40 11.59 20.64
C ASN A 36 10.78 11.05 19.35
N LEU A 37 9.44 10.97 19.27
CA LEU A 37 8.74 10.55 18.07
C LEU A 37 8.95 11.54 16.90
N ILE A 38 8.86 12.84 17.17
CA ILE A 38 9.14 13.89 16.17
C ILE A 38 10.56 13.75 15.64
N THR A 39 11.54 13.64 16.55
CA THR A 39 12.96 13.48 16.21
C THR A 39 13.20 12.20 15.40
N HIS A 40 12.57 11.09 15.80
CA HIS A 40 12.66 9.83 15.08
C HIS A 40 12.13 9.94 13.66
N ASN A 41 10.97 10.59 13.47
CA ASN A 41 10.37 10.80 12.15
C ASN A 41 11.24 11.69 11.26
N GLN A 42 11.82 12.76 11.81
CA GLN A 42 12.76 13.61 11.08
C GLN A 42 13.99 12.81 10.61
N ILE A 43 14.57 11.99 11.48
CA ILE A 43 15.74 11.16 11.13
C ILE A 43 15.36 10.09 10.10
N ARG A 44 14.20 9.46 10.25
CA ARG A 44 13.66 8.52 9.25
C ARG A 44 13.59 9.18 7.88
N ASP A 45 13.08 10.40 7.79
CA ASP A 45 12.92 11.13 6.52
C ASP A 45 14.26 11.49 5.89
N ILE A 46 15.27 11.84 6.71
CA ILE A 46 16.67 12.02 6.25
C ILE A 46 17.20 10.72 5.64
N ILE A 47 17.05 9.59 6.33
CA ILE A 47 17.53 8.29 5.83
C ILE A 47 16.78 7.85 4.57
N ILE A 48 15.46 8.08 4.49
CA ILE A 48 14.67 7.82 3.28
C ILE A 48 15.19 8.65 2.11
N THR A 49 15.46 9.94 2.33
CA THR A 49 16.00 10.84 1.30
C THR A 49 17.36 10.34 0.81
N GLN A 50 18.25 9.95 1.72
CA GLN A 50 19.54 9.34 1.35
C GLN A 50 19.36 8.05 0.55
N TRP A 51 18.41 7.19 0.93
CA TRP A 51 18.12 5.96 0.19
C TRP A 51 17.57 6.23 -1.21
N GLN A 52 16.77 7.28 -1.37
CA GLN A 52 16.28 7.75 -2.66
C GLN A 52 17.45 8.22 -3.55
N GLU A 53 18.32 9.09 -3.04
CA GLU A 53 19.51 9.58 -3.75
C GLU A 53 20.45 8.44 -4.18
N ASN A 54 20.62 7.43 -3.31
CA ASN A 54 21.45 6.26 -3.58
C ASN A 54 20.72 5.15 -4.36
N LYS A 55 19.52 5.42 -4.88
CA LYS A 55 18.69 4.46 -5.63
C LYS A 55 18.48 3.10 -4.95
N ARG A 56 18.36 3.09 -3.61
CA ARG A 56 18.07 1.89 -2.80
C ARG A 56 16.60 1.47 -2.91
N TYR A 57 16.10 1.33 -4.14
CA TYR A 57 14.67 1.12 -4.42
C TYR A 57 14.13 -0.20 -3.88
N LYS A 58 14.94 -1.27 -3.88
CA LYS A 58 14.55 -2.55 -3.28
C LYS A 58 14.24 -2.39 -1.79
N GLU A 59 15.08 -1.66 -1.06
CA GLU A 59 14.86 -1.40 0.35
C GLU A 59 13.66 -0.48 0.61
N LEU A 60 13.54 0.61 -0.15
CA LEU A 60 12.41 1.55 -0.05
C LEU A 60 11.07 0.85 -0.30
N ILE A 61 10.95 0.12 -1.42
CA ILE A 61 9.75 -0.64 -1.75
C ILE A 61 9.45 -1.70 -0.69
N SER A 62 10.49 -2.39 -0.21
CA SER A 62 10.30 -3.40 0.83
C SER A 62 9.82 -2.77 2.16
N CYS A 63 10.15 -1.51 2.47
CA CYS A 63 9.58 -0.80 3.61
C CYS A 63 8.09 -0.50 3.40
N ALA A 64 7.73 0.03 2.22
CA ALA A 64 6.34 0.28 1.84
C ALA A 64 5.47 -1.00 1.91
N HIS A 65 6.03 -2.12 1.46
CA HIS A 65 5.37 -3.42 1.47
C HIS A 65 5.31 -4.08 2.84
N GLY A 66 6.09 -3.60 3.80
CA GLY A 66 6.12 -4.11 5.18
C GLY A 66 4.92 -3.68 6.01
N GLY A 67 4.19 -2.63 5.61
CA GLY A 67 3.01 -2.16 6.32
C GLY A 67 3.30 -1.48 7.67
N TRP A 68 4.54 -1.01 7.87
CA TRP A 68 4.97 -0.32 9.10
C TRP A 68 4.50 1.15 9.16
N TYR A 69 4.16 1.72 8.01
CA TYR A 69 3.72 3.11 7.84
C TYR A 69 2.39 3.12 7.10
N SER A 70 1.59 4.17 7.30
CA SER A 70 0.38 4.37 6.51
C SER A 70 0.71 4.62 5.03
N TYR A 71 -0.31 4.54 4.17
CA TYR A 71 -0.12 4.76 2.74
C TYR A 71 0.33 6.20 2.47
N GLU A 72 -0.30 7.16 3.15
CA GLU A 72 -0.06 8.60 3.03
C GLU A 72 1.32 9.00 3.55
N GLU A 73 1.81 8.34 4.62
CA GLU A 73 3.12 8.66 5.21
C GLU A 73 4.30 8.14 4.38
N PHE A 74 4.12 7.06 3.62
CA PHE A 74 5.26 6.38 2.98
C PHE A 74 5.04 6.01 1.52
N ASN A 75 3.94 5.34 1.20
CA ASN A 75 3.71 4.82 -0.14
C ASN A 75 3.44 5.92 -1.16
N GLU A 76 2.60 6.90 -0.82
CA GLU A 76 2.27 8.02 -1.70
C GLU A 76 3.49 8.92 -1.97
N PRO A 77 4.24 9.41 -0.96
CA PRO A 77 5.48 10.17 -1.20
C PRO A 77 6.50 9.40 -2.05
N LEU A 78 6.65 8.09 -1.84
CA LEU A 78 7.57 7.27 -2.61
C LEU A 78 7.10 7.08 -4.06
N ALA A 79 5.79 6.91 -4.29
CA ALA A 79 5.23 6.83 -5.64
C ALA A 79 5.42 8.15 -6.41
N LEU A 80 5.15 9.30 -5.77
CA LEU A 80 5.38 10.62 -6.34
C LEU A 80 6.87 10.85 -6.65
N TYR A 81 7.77 10.39 -5.78
CA TYR A 81 9.19 10.40 -6.05
C TYR A 81 9.53 9.59 -7.31
N PHE A 82 9.02 8.37 -7.46
CA PHE A 82 9.27 7.56 -8.66
C PHE A 82 8.70 8.18 -9.94
N VAL A 83 7.52 8.80 -9.87
CA VAL A 83 6.97 9.59 -10.99
C VAL A 83 7.94 10.71 -11.38
N LYS A 84 8.38 11.52 -10.40
CA LYS A 84 9.29 12.65 -10.63
C LYS A 84 10.64 12.21 -11.21
N GLN A 85 11.14 11.05 -10.81
CA GLN A 85 12.39 10.48 -11.32
C GLN A 85 12.23 9.67 -12.62
N ASN A 86 10.99 9.54 -13.12
CA ASN A 86 10.64 8.66 -14.24
C ASN A 86 11.07 7.19 -14.03
N GLU A 87 11.05 6.71 -12.78
CA GLU A 87 11.43 5.35 -12.38
C GLU A 87 10.21 4.42 -12.46
N VAL A 88 9.70 4.24 -13.69
CA VAL A 88 8.43 3.55 -13.98
C VAL A 88 8.39 2.13 -13.42
N LEU A 89 9.46 1.34 -13.57
CA LEU A 89 9.49 -0.03 -13.08
C LEU A 89 9.35 -0.07 -11.55
N ALA A 90 10.03 0.83 -10.83
CA ALA A 90 9.94 0.91 -9.37
C ALA A 90 8.53 1.32 -8.92
N LEU A 91 7.89 2.24 -9.63
CA LEU A 91 6.49 2.63 -9.41
C LEU A 91 5.54 1.43 -9.58
N LYS A 92 5.67 0.68 -10.69
CA LYS A 92 4.86 -0.53 -10.93
C LYS A 92 5.04 -1.54 -9.79
N VAL A 93 6.29 -1.86 -9.43
CA VAL A 93 6.59 -2.81 -8.34
C VAL A 93 6.04 -2.34 -6.99
N LEU A 94 6.14 -1.05 -6.68
CA LEU A 94 5.62 -0.46 -5.45
C LEU A 94 4.10 -0.68 -5.32
N CYS A 95 3.34 -0.34 -6.36
CA CYS A 95 1.88 -0.30 -6.28
C CYS A 95 1.22 -1.68 -6.51
N GLU A 96 1.77 -2.51 -7.40
CA GLU A 96 1.14 -3.76 -7.83
C GLU A 96 0.91 -4.76 -6.70
N ARG A 97 1.82 -4.82 -5.71
CA ARG A 97 1.68 -5.77 -4.59
C ARG A 97 0.40 -5.52 -3.79
N GLY A 98 0.10 -4.26 -3.48
CA GLY A 98 -1.09 -3.89 -2.72
C GLY A 98 -2.36 -4.22 -3.49
N ILE A 99 -2.39 -3.90 -4.79
CA ILE A 99 -3.49 -4.22 -5.69
C ILE A 99 -3.72 -5.74 -5.73
N ARG A 100 -2.65 -6.51 -5.98
CA ARG A 100 -2.72 -7.96 -6.06
C ARG A 100 -3.26 -8.61 -4.81
N PHE A 101 -2.69 -8.32 -3.64
CA PHE A 101 -3.14 -8.94 -2.40
C PHE A 101 -4.58 -8.57 -2.07
N THR A 102 -4.96 -7.32 -2.29
CA THR A 102 -6.34 -6.88 -2.09
C THR A 102 -7.30 -7.63 -3.03
N LEU A 103 -6.94 -7.84 -4.29
CA LEU A 103 -7.74 -8.61 -5.24
C LEU A 103 -7.76 -10.11 -4.95
N GLU A 104 -6.64 -10.69 -4.50
CA GLU A 104 -6.58 -12.08 -4.06
C GLU A 104 -7.50 -12.31 -2.85
N ASP A 105 -7.55 -11.37 -1.90
CA ASP A 105 -8.45 -11.45 -0.74
C ASP A 105 -9.91 -11.20 -1.14
N MET A 106 -10.18 -10.23 -2.03
CA MET A 106 -11.51 -10.03 -2.60
C MET A 106 -12.05 -11.31 -3.25
N LEU A 107 -11.23 -11.99 -4.06
CA LEU A 107 -11.62 -13.24 -4.72
C LEU A 107 -11.91 -14.38 -3.74
N LYS A 108 -11.14 -14.49 -2.64
CA LYS A 108 -11.40 -15.50 -1.59
C LYS A 108 -12.74 -15.25 -0.91
N VAL A 109 -13.02 -13.99 -0.58
CA VAL A 109 -14.29 -13.63 0.08
C VAL A 109 -15.47 -13.72 -0.88
N LEU A 110 -15.28 -13.38 -2.16
CA LEU A 110 -16.32 -13.50 -3.17
C LEU A 110 -16.82 -14.94 -3.29
N VAL A 111 -15.90 -15.92 -3.33
CA VAL A 111 -16.25 -17.34 -3.31
C VAL A 111 -17.11 -17.68 -2.08
N ARG A 112 -16.71 -17.24 -0.88
CA ARG A 112 -17.49 -17.47 0.35
C ARG A 112 -18.87 -16.80 0.30
N ALA A 113 -18.95 -15.59 -0.23
CA ALA A 113 -20.22 -14.87 -0.36
C ALA A 113 -21.16 -15.60 -1.32
N GLU A 114 -20.66 -16.11 -2.45
CA GLU A 114 -21.43 -16.91 -3.41
C GLU A 114 -21.88 -18.26 -2.80
N GLU A 115 -21.06 -18.88 -1.95
CA GLU A 115 -21.40 -20.13 -1.23
C GLU A 115 -22.45 -19.92 -0.12
N GLU A 116 -22.27 -18.90 0.72
CA GLU A 116 -23.16 -18.62 1.87
C GLU A 116 -24.46 -17.92 1.46
N PHE A 117 -24.44 -17.14 0.37
CA PHE A 117 -25.57 -16.34 -0.10
C PHE A 117 -25.86 -16.59 -1.59
N SER A 118 -26.08 -17.85 -1.98
CA SER A 118 -26.27 -18.25 -3.39
C SER A 118 -27.37 -17.51 -4.18
N SER A 119 -28.32 -16.86 -3.50
CA SER A 119 -29.37 -16.06 -4.14
C SER A 119 -28.96 -14.62 -4.47
N ILE A 120 -27.87 -14.11 -3.90
CA ILE A 120 -27.43 -12.73 -4.12
C ILE A 120 -26.63 -12.63 -5.43
N THR A 121 -27.06 -11.74 -6.30
CA THR A 121 -26.38 -11.45 -7.57
C THR A 121 -25.17 -10.53 -7.34
N LYS A 122 -24.24 -10.50 -8.29
CA LYS A 122 -23.09 -9.58 -8.23
C LYS A 122 -23.54 -8.12 -8.26
N GLU A 123 -24.59 -7.81 -9.01
CA GLU A 123 -25.20 -6.50 -9.10
C GLU A 123 -25.75 -6.04 -7.74
N GLU A 124 -26.35 -6.95 -6.97
CA GLU A 124 -26.80 -6.67 -5.61
C GLU A 124 -25.62 -6.52 -4.65
N MET A 125 -24.60 -7.37 -4.74
CA MET A 125 -23.37 -7.22 -3.95
C MET A 125 -22.72 -5.85 -4.19
N ILE A 126 -22.63 -5.39 -5.44
CA ILE A 126 -22.05 -4.08 -5.80
C ILE A 126 -22.81 -2.92 -5.15
N LYS A 127 -24.13 -3.04 -4.99
CA LYS A 127 -25.01 -2.03 -4.37
C LYS A 127 -25.05 -2.11 -2.84
N PHE A 128 -24.39 -3.10 -2.24
CA PHE A 128 -24.36 -3.26 -0.79
C PHE A 128 -23.72 -2.03 -0.13
N ASN A 129 -24.36 -1.52 0.92
CA ASN A 129 -23.95 -0.28 1.57
C ASN A 129 -22.68 -0.51 2.41
N LEU A 130 -21.55 -0.01 1.92
CA LEU A 130 -20.25 -0.14 2.58
C LEU A 130 -20.19 0.62 3.91
N ASP A 131 -20.74 1.82 3.99
CA ASP A 131 -20.66 2.66 5.19
C ASP A 131 -21.40 2.00 6.35
N LEU A 132 -22.64 1.55 6.10
CA LEU A 132 -23.44 0.84 7.09
C LEU A 132 -22.74 -0.45 7.55
N TYR A 133 -22.10 -1.16 6.61
CA TYR A 133 -21.30 -2.34 6.95
C TYR A 133 -20.14 -2.03 7.89
N LEU A 134 -19.35 -1.00 7.58
CA LEU A 134 -18.20 -0.59 8.40
C LEU A 134 -18.65 -0.11 9.79
N GLU A 135 -19.79 0.56 9.89
CA GLU A 135 -20.39 0.97 11.16
C GLU A 135 -20.90 -0.21 12.00
N SER A 136 -21.46 -1.24 11.37
CA SER A 136 -22.06 -2.37 12.06
C SER A 136 -21.08 -3.17 12.92
N LYS A 137 -19.78 -3.20 12.54
CA LYS A 137 -18.72 -4.03 13.13
C LYS A 137 -19.07 -5.53 13.20
N VAL A 138 -20.09 -5.98 12.47
CA VAL A 138 -20.49 -7.38 12.35
C VAL A 138 -20.00 -7.92 11.02
N TYR A 139 -19.32 -9.07 11.05
CA TYR A 139 -18.84 -9.71 9.84
C TYR A 139 -19.98 -10.10 8.91
N HIS A 140 -19.86 -9.76 7.63
CA HIS A 140 -20.76 -10.20 6.57
C HIS A 140 -19.94 -10.48 5.30
N PRO A 141 -20.00 -11.67 4.70
CA PRO A 141 -19.21 -12.00 3.51
C PRO A 141 -19.37 -10.99 2.37
N VAL A 142 -20.61 -10.60 2.05
CA VAL A 142 -20.87 -9.57 1.03
C VAL A 142 -20.26 -8.20 1.41
N GLY A 143 -20.32 -7.82 2.69
CA GLY A 143 -19.70 -6.58 3.17
C GLY A 143 -18.19 -6.61 3.03
N GLU A 144 -17.56 -7.74 3.33
CA GLU A 144 -16.12 -7.95 3.09
C GLU A 144 -15.78 -7.87 1.59
N VAL A 145 -16.59 -8.44 0.69
CA VAL A 145 -16.39 -8.32 -0.77
C VAL A 145 -16.36 -6.84 -1.17
N VAL A 146 -17.34 -6.06 -0.73
CA VAL A 146 -17.41 -4.63 -1.06
C VAL A 146 -16.27 -3.84 -0.44
N LYS A 147 -15.86 -4.17 0.79
CA LYS A 147 -14.70 -3.55 1.45
C LYS A 147 -13.41 -3.77 0.64
N TYR A 148 -13.13 -5.01 0.25
CA TYR A 148 -11.93 -5.30 -0.56
C TYR A 148 -12.03 -4.71 -1.96
N ARG A 149 -13.21 -4.71 -2.59
CA ARG A 149 -13.47 -4.06 -3.87
C ARG A 149 -13.17 -2.56 -3.81
N ALA A 150 -13.70 -1.85 -2.82
CA ALA A 150 -13.47 -0.42 -2.64
C ALA A 150 -11.98 -0.12 -2.45
N LYS A 151 -11.29 -0.89 -1.62
CA LYS A 151 -9.84 -0.77 -1.42
C LYS A 151 -9.05 -1.04 -2.69
N ALA A 152 -9.42 -2.06 -3.47
CA ALA A 152 -8.74 -2.37 -4.72
C ALA A 152 -8.91 -1.26 -5.76
N LEU A 153 -10.13 -0.73 -5.92
CA LEU A 153 -10.41 0.41 -6.80
C LEU A 153 -9.61 1.63 -6.39
N TYR A 154 -9.57 1.96 -5.10
CA TYR A 154 -8.75 3.06 -4.58
C TYR A 154 -7.27 2.93 -4.98
N LEU A 155 -6.67 1.75 -4.79
CA LEU A 155 -5.27 1.51 -5.14
C LEU A 155 -5.01 1.56 -6.66
N ILE A 156 -5.94 1.03 -7.46
CA ILE A 156 -5.86 1.08 -8.92
C ILE A 156 -5.98 2.54 -9.41
N ASP A 157 -6.89 3.32 -8.84
CA ASP A 157 -7.14 4.72 -9.22
C ASP A 157 -5.94 5.62 -8.88
N HIS A 158 -5.26 5.37 -7.76
CA HIS A 158 -3.98 6.01 -7.46
C HIS A 158 -2.91 5.65 -8.50
N LEU A 159 -2.76 4.36 -8.83
CA LEU A 159 -1.76 3.94 -9.81
C LEU A 159 -2.04 4.49 -11.21
N ILE A 160 -3.30 4.52 -11.65
CA ILE A 160 -3.72 5.14 -12.91
C ILE A 160 -3.29 6.61 -12.95
N ARG A 161 -3.50 7.36 -11.87
CA ARG A 161 -3.06 8.77 -11.79
C ARG A 161 -1.54 8.89 -11.96
N TYR A 162 -0.75 8.07 -11.27
CA TYR A 162 0.70 8.10 -11.41
C TYR A 162 1.18 7.70 -12.81
N ILE A 163 0.54 6.71 -13.42
CA ILE A 163 0.90 6.21 -14.76
C ILE A 163 0.59 7.23 -15.86
N LYS A 164 -0.46 8.04 -15.70
CA LYS A 164 -0.76 9.15 -16.62
C LYS A 164 0.35 10.18 -16.68
N GLU A 165 1.02 10.45 -15.56
CA GLU A 165 2.14 11.42 -15.50
C GLU A 165 3.41 10.93 -16.20
N VAL A 166 3.61 9.61 -16.32
CA VAL A 166 4.80 9.00 -16.95
C VAL A 166 4.53 8.48 -18.37
N ASN A 167 3.35 8.75 -18.94
CA ASN A 167 2.97 8.43 -20.34
C ASN A 167 3.13 6.95 -20.76
N GLU A 168 2.90 6.01 -19.84
CA GLU A 168 2.96 4.55 -20.11
C GLU A 168 1.60 4.01 -20.60
N LEU A 169 1.26 4.34 -21.86
CA LEU A 169 -0.08 4.13 -22.43
C LEU A 169 -0.56 2.68 -22.43
N GLU A 170 0.29 1.71 -22.80
CA GLU A 170 -0.09 0.30 -22.83
C GLU A 170 -0.43 -0.22 -21.43
N TYR A 171 0.35 0.18 -20.43
CA TYR A 171 0.10 -0.20 -19.05
C TYR A 171 -1.13 0.52 -18.47
N LEU A 172 -1.37 1.77 -18.88
CA LEU A 172 -2.58 2.51 -18.52
C LEU A 172 -3.85 1.79 -19.02
N GLU A 173 -3.85 1.33 -20.27
CA GLU A 173 -4.99 0.59 -20.83
C GLU A 173 -5.24 -0.70 -20.04
N GLN A 174 -4.19 -1.44 -19.70
CA GLN A 174 -4.30 -2.65 -18.87
C GLN A 174 -4.90 -2.35 -17.48
N LEU A 175 -4.52 -1.22 -16.86
CA LEU A 175 -5.06 -0.78 -15.58
C LEU A 175 -6.54 -0.41 -15.67
N GLU A 176 -6.98 0.30 -16.72
CA GLU A 176 -8.38 0.67 -16.92
C GLU A 176 -9.27 -0.55 -17.17
N ILE A 177 -8.76 -1.56 -17.90
CA ILE A 177 -9.43 -2.86 -18.06
C ILE A 177 -9.54 -3.58 -16.71
N LEU A 178 -8.46 -3.65 -15.93
CA LEU A 178 -8.49 -4.25 -14.60
C LEU A 178 -9.49 -3.53 -13.69
N ARG A 179 -9.44 -2.19 -13.65
CA ARG A 179 -10.35 -1.34 -12.88
C ARG A 179 -11.80 -1.65 -13.19
N SER A 180 -12.15 -1.72 -14.49
CA SER A 180 -13.50 -2.05 -14.94
C SER A 180 -13.96 -3.43 -14.48
N LYS A 181 -13.09 -4.44 -14.60
CA LYS A 181 -13.38 -5.80 -14.10
C LYS A 181 -13.57 -5.86 -12.59
N VAL A 182 -12.77 -5.11 -11.83
CA VAL A 182 -12.90 -5.02 -10.37
C VAL A 182 -14.21 -4.33 -9.99
N TYR A 183 -14.56 -3.26 -10.70
CA TYR A 183 -15.81 -2.55 -10.49
C TYR A 183 -17.02 -3.48 -10.69
N LEU A 184 -16.99 -4.36 -11.69
CA LEU A 184 -18.08 -5.30 -12.00
C LEU A 184 -18.00 -6.64 -11.26
N LEU A 185 -17.02 -6.86 -10.37
CA LEU A 185 -16.77 -8.17 -9.74
C LEU A 185 -16.54 -9.31 -10.76
N GLU A 186 -15.92 -8.98 -11.89
CA GLU A 186 -15.60 -9.90 -13.00
C GLU A 186 -14.12 -10.29 -13.06
N VAL A 187 -13.29 -9.71 -12.18
CA VAL A 187 -11.86 -10.02 -12.13
C VAL A 187 -11.60 -11.50 -11.86
N LYS A 188 -10.55 -12.04 -12.48
CA LYS A 188 -10.10 -13.42 -12.35
C LYS A 188 -8.64 -13.45 -11.94
N LYS A 189 -8.20 -14.57 -11.35
CA LYS A 189 -6.78 -14.80 -11.03
C LYS A 189 -5.86 -14.64 -12.25
N SER A 190 -6.35 -14.94 -13.45
CA SER A 190 -5.61 -14.77 -14.71
C SER A 190 -5.29 -13.32 -15.04
N ASP A 191 -6.16 -12.38 -14.63
CA ASP A 191 -5.95 -10.95 -14.90
C ASP A 191 -4.74 -10.40 -14.13
N LEU A 192 -4.43 -10.99 -12.97
CA LEU A 192 -3.29 -10.59 -12.13
C LEU A 192 -1.92 -11.02 -12.69
N LYS A 193 -1.89 -11.83 -13.76
CA LYS A 193 -0.63 -12.32 -14.35
C LYS A 193 0.24 -11.22 -14.94
N TYR A 194 -0.37 -10.11 -15.35
CA TYR A 194 0.31 -8.95 -15.94
C TYR A 194 0.85 -7.98 -14.87
N PHE A 195 0.32 -8.04 -13.65
CA PHE A 195 0.67 -7.15 -12.55
C PHE A 195 1.66 -7.81 -11.58
N LYS A 196 2.85 -8.19 -12.06
CA LYS A 196 3.84 -8.94 -11.25
C LYS A 196 5.28 -8.48 -11.45
N HIS A 197 5.47 -7.21 -11.76
CA HIS A 197 6.77 -6.62 -12.00
C HIS A 197 7.70 -6.83 -10.80
N ARG A 198 9.00 -6.92 -11.09
CA ARG A 198 10.05 -7.10 -10.09
C ARG A 198 11.25 -6.23 -10.44
N LEU A 199 11.92 -5.73 -9.42
CA LEU A 199 13.25 -5.15 -9.58
C LEU A 199 14.26 -6.29 -9.77
N LEU A 200 15.12 -6.16 -10.80
CA LEU A 200 16.28 -7.04 -11.01
C LEU A 200 17.29 -6.87 -9.89
#